data_AF-A0A6L6JC23-F1
#
_entry.id   AF-A0A6L6JC23-F1
#
_cell.length_a   1.000
_cell.length_b   1.000
_cell.length_c   1.000
_cell.angle_alpha   90.00
_cell.angle_beta   90.00
_cell.angle_gamma   90.00
#
_symmetry.space_group_name_H-M   'P 1'
#
loop_
_entity.id
_entity.type
_entity.pdbx_description
1 polymer ?
#
loop_
_entity_poly.entity_id
_entity_poly.type
_entity_poly.pdbx_seq_one_letter_code
_entity_poly.pdbx_strand_id
1 'polypeptide(L)'
;MADLPELAEWIAGIYQIEQTDPVLGGAPNETTGAGLTNIPALQLAKRTLWLKQLVENAGIGVQTLVSVTSFDAITAGGLYVGAGTAAGSPDSAANAVVLHIPSNNANAAFQIAGRIGTINRLWMRRKQAGAWAAWVEVMTGSNVQTSATDATAGRLLSVGAFGVGATVSPVISNINDSSLVSGMYRTTLADTVSGAFPSGVTGDGRTGVLQVHRLDGGSLLQSWRQIFSDAVWERRFTTAAWTPWRRVWDGVSADYSATTNGYQRLPSGLILQWGGGATESGGSTAVVFPIAFPTAVHTVVVSDVAVALTAGNAHIISTHGETRTGFTALGTTFDGSIGPTQFKYFAVGS
;
A
#
# COMPACT_ATOMS: atom_id res chain seq x y z
N MET A 1 -40.30 20.09 58.78
CA MET A 1 -39.16 19.38 59.39
C MET A 1 -37.96 20.29 59.26
N ALA A 2 -37.07 20.38 60.25
CA ALA A 2 -35.87 21.20 60.16
C ALA A 2 -34.72 20.34 59.63
N ASP A 3 -34.06 20.78 58.57
CA ASP A 3 -32.93 20.09 57.95
C ASP A 3 -31.60 20.55 58.57
N LEU A 4 -30.58 19.69 58.49
CA LEU A 4 -29.22 20.05 58.90
C LEU A 4 -28.60 21.02 57.87
N PRO A 5 -27.82 22.02 58.30
CA PRO A 5 -27.13 22.89 57.37
C PRO A 5 -25.98 22.15 56.67
N GLU A 6 -26.09 21.98 55.35
CA GLU A 6 -25.02 21.42 54.52
C GLU A 6 -24.07 22.55 54.08
N LEU A 7 -23.01 22.79 54.85
CA LEU A 7 -21.96 23.73 54.50
C LEU A 7 -20.75 22.98 53.94
N ALA A 8 -20.22 23.40 52.79
CA ALA A 8 -19.09 22.73 52.16
C ALA A 8 -17.79 22.99 52.94
N GLU A 9 -17.51 22.14 53.92
CA GLU A 9 -16.39 22.29 54.83
C GLU A 9 -15.75 20.93 55.12
N TRP A 10 -14.42 20.86 55.00
CA TRP A 10 -13.69 19.67 55.41
C TRP A 10 -13.38 19.70 56.91
N ILE A 11 -14.23 19.04 57.69
CA ILE A 11 -14.01 18.90 59.14
C ILE A 11 -12.94 17.85 59.42
N ALA A 12 -11.95 18.17 60.27
CA ALA A 12 -10.95 17.21 60.75
C ALA A 12 -11.57 16.29 61.81
N GLY A 13 -11.68 15.00 61.50
CA GLY A 13 -12.43 14.04 62.34
C GLY A 13 -13.96 14.15 62.21
N ILE A 14 -14.65 13.15 62.74
CA ILE A 14 -16.09 13.19 63.02
C ILE A 14 -16.22 12.90 64.50
N TYR A 15 -17.05 13.67 65.20
CA TYR A 15 -17.29 13.52 66.62
C TYR A 15 -17.82 12.11 66.91
N GLN A 16 -17.16 11.42 67.83
CA GLN A 16 -17.63 10.16 68.37
C GLN A 16 -18.49 10.48 69.59
N ILE A 17 -19.72 10.00 69.60
CA ILE A 17 -20.57 10.09 70.79
C ILE A 17 -19.96 9.20 71.86
N GLU A 18 -19.67 9.79 73.01
CA GLU A 18 -19.08 9.11 74.16
C GLU A 18 -20.15 8.49 75.07
N GLN A 19 -19.77 7.53 75.92
CA GLN A 19 -20.71 6.87 76.84
C GLN A 19 -21.36 7.83 77.84
N THR A 20 -20.70 8.95 78.12
CA THR A 20 -21.15 9.99 79.03
C THR A 20 -21.99 11.07 78.36
N ASP A 21 -22.10 11.06 77.03
CA ASP A 21 -22.78 12.11 76.28
C ASP A 21 -24.32 12.01 76.42
N PRO A 22 -25.01 13.10 76.75
CA PRO A 22 -26.46 13.12 76.78
C PRO A 22 -27.05 13.03 75.36
N VAL A 23 -28.20 12.36 75.23
CA VAL A 23 -28.96 12.33 73.97
C VAL A 23 -29.69 13.67 73.80
N LEU A 24 -29.05 14.61 73.11
CA LEU A 24 -29.56 15.96 72.86
C LEU A 24 -29.83 16.15 71.36
N GLY A 25 -31.11 16.21 71.00
CA GLY A 25 -31.56 16.62 69.67
C GLY A 25 -31.61 18.15 69.49
N GLY A 26 -32.22 18.61 68.39
CA GLY A 26 -32.31 20.02 68.04
C GLY A 26 -31.17 20.48 67.13
N ALA A 27 -31.06 21.81 66.92
CA ALA A 27 -30.06 22.38 66.03
C ALA A 27 -28.64 22.14 66.58
N PRO A 28 -27.75 21.46 65.84
CA PRO A 28 -26.40 21.20 66.29
C PRO A 28 -25.55 22.48 66.30
N ASN A 29 -24.73 22.65 67.34
CA ASN A 29 -23.71 23.69 67.42
C ASN A 29 -22.41 23.07 67.95
N GLU A 30 -21.39 23.02 67.08
CA GLU A 30 -20.10 22.37 67.37
C GLU A 30 -19.31 23.10 68.46
N THR A 31 -19.55 24.39 68.68
CA THR A 31 -18.85 25.19 69.71
C THR A 31 -19.51 25.03 71.08
N THR A 32 -20.83 24.97 71.14
CA THR A 32 -21.57 24.96 72.42
C THR A 32 -22.05 23.57 72.84
N GLY A 33 -21.93 22.55 71.97
CA GLY A 33 -22.45 21.20 72.21
C GLY A 33 -23.97 21.10 72.18
N ALA A 34 -24.68 22.15 71.73
CA ALA A 34 -26.13 22.09 71.54
C ALA A 34 -26.45 21.08 70.43
N GLY A 35 -27.53 20.31 70.58
CA GLY A 35 -27.88 19.27 69.60
C GLY A 35 -26.79 18.21 69.41
N LEU A 36 -26.08 17.83 70.48
CA LEU A 36 -24.91 16.95 70.50
C LEU A 36 -25.07 15.69 69.63
N THR A 37 -26.24 15.04 69.66
CA THR A 37 -26.51 13.81 68.90
C THR A 37 -26.56 14.05 67.38
N ASN A 38 -26.80 15.29 66.93
CA ASN A 38 -26.84 15.67 65.52
C ASN A 38 -25.48 16.18 64.99
N ILE A 39 -24.47 16.39 65.84
CA ILE A 39 -23.16 16.90 65.43
C ILE A 39 -22.42 15.94 64.47
N PRO A 40 -22.37 14.62 64.71
CA PRO A 40 -21.70 13.70 63.78
C PRO A 40 -22.35 13.71 62.38
N ALA A 41 -23.68 13.78 62.33
CA ALA A 41 -24.45 13.86 61.08
C ALA A 41 -24.19 15.18 60.34
N LEU A 42 -24.15 16.31 61.07
CA LEU A 42 -23.76 17.60 60.51
C LEU A 42 -22.36 17.54 59.86
N GLN A 43 -21.38 16.97 60.56
CA GLN A 43 -20.00 16.88 60.06
C GLN A 43 -19.88 15.99 58.82
N LEU A 44 -20.63 14.89 58.77
CA LEU A 44 -20.75 14.04 57.57
C LEU A 44 -21.39 14.78 56.40
N ALA A 45 -22.48 15.51 56.64
CA ALA A 45 -23.13 16.32 55.62
C ALA A 45 -22.18 17.37 55.04
N LYS A 46 -21.42 18.07 55.90
CA LYS A 46 -20.42 19.06 55.50
C LYS A 46 -19.34 18.46 54.58
N ARG A 47 -18.76 17.33 54.97
CA ARG A 47 -17.76 16.60 54.17
C ARG A 47 -18.32 16.08 52.84
N THR A 48 -19.55 15.59 52.85
CA THR A 48 -20.21 15.04 51.66
C THR A 48 -20.43 16.14 50.63
N LEU A 49 -20.93 17.30 51.06
CA LEU A 49 -21.09 18.45 50.17
C LEU A 49 -19.74 18.97 49.67
N TRP A 50 -18.72 19.02 50.53
CA TRP A 50 -17.36 19.40 50.13
C TRP A 50 -16.79 18.47 49.04
N LEU A 51 -16.91 17.14 49.22
CA LEU A 51 -16.46 16.15 48.23
C LEU A 51 -17.25 16.24 46.92
N LYS A 52 -18.58 16.39 47.00
CA LYS A 52 -19.44 16.58 45.84
C LYS A 52 -18.99 17.81 45.03
N GLN A 53 -18.82 18.94 45.70
CA GLN A 53 -18.34 20.17 45.05
C GLN A 53 -16.94 20.00 44.45
N LEU A 54 -16.03 19.29 45.14
CA LEU A 54 -14.69 19.02 44.61
C LEU A 54 -14.76 18.25 43.28
N VAL A 55 -15.61 17.22 43.21
CA VAL A 55 -15.81 16.38 42.00
C VAL A 55 -16.52 17.16 40.89
N GLU A 56 -17.57 17.90 41.22
CA GLU A 56 -18.32 18.72 40.25
C GLU A 56 -17.48 19.87 39.69
N ASN A 57 -16.64 20.50 40.52
CA ASN A 57 -15.69 21.55 40.08
C ASN A 57 -14.56 20.99 39.21
N ALA A 58 -14.26 19.69 39.31
CA ALA A 58 -13.40 18.98 38.37
C ALA A 58 -14.14 18.57 37.08
N GLY A 59 -15.42 18.94 36.92
CA GLY A 59 -16.24 18.62 35.76
C GLY A 59 -16.67 17.16 35.68
N ILE A 60 -16.68 16.44 36.80
CA ILE A 60 -17.06 15.02 36.87
C ILE A 60 -18.45 14.93 37.52
N GLY A 61 -19.31 14.05 37.01
CA GLY A 61 -20.67 13.86 37.55
C GLY A 61 -21.65 15.00 37.21
N VAL A 62 -21.26 15.93 36.33
CA VAL A 62 -22.06 17.07 35.90
C VAL A 62 -22.72 16.83 34.54
N GLN A 63 -23.90 17.43 34.31
CA GLN A 63 -24.58 17.43 33.00
C GLN A 63 -23.97 18.45 32.02
N THR A 64 -23.28 19.45 32.55
CA THR A 64 -22.62 20.51 31.77
C THR A 64 -21.26 20.76 32.38
N LEU A 65 -20.23 20.69 31.54
CA LEU A 65 -18.85 20.88 31.98
C LEU A 65 -18.62 22.29 32.51
N VAL A 66 -17.63 22.41 33.39
CA VAL A 66 -17.19 23.68 33.95
C VAL A 66 -16.61 24.54 32.81
N SER A 67 -17.23 25.70 32.58
CA SER A 67 -16.81 26.65 31.55
C SER A 67 -15.58 27.43 32.02
N VAL A 68 -14.57 27.54 31.15
CA VAL A 68 -13.35 28.31 31.40
C VAL A 68 -13.20 29.45 30.39
N THR A 69 -12.67 30.57 30.86
CA THR A 69 -12.30 31.72 30.01
C THR A 69 -10.84 31.65 29.54
N SER A 70 -10.05 30.76 30.14
CA SER A 70 -8.65 30.49 29.79
C SER A 70 -8.31 29.03 30.03
N PHE A 71 -7.87 28.33 28.99
CA PHE A 71 -7.33 26.98 29.10
C PHE A 71 -5.95 26.96 29.74
N ASP A 72 -5.24 28.10 29.71
CA ASP A 72 -3.89 28.25 30.29
C ASP A 72 -3.91 28.38 31.81
N ALA A 73 -5.03 28.87 32.36
CA ALA A 73 -5.23 29.14 33.79
C ALA A 73 -5.76 27.94 34.59
N ILE A 74 -6.07 26.82 33.94
CA ILE A 74 -6.54 25.61 34.61
C ILE A 74 -5.40 25.02 35.45
N THR A 75 -5.68 24.74 36.73
CA THR A 75 -4.72 24.16 37.68
C THR A 75 -5.22 22.84 38.29
N ALA A 76 -6.52 22.72 38.52
CA ALA A 76 -7.13 21.50 39.01
C ALA A 76 -7.27 20.47 37.88
N GLY A 77 -7.05 19.20 38.19
CA GLY A 77 -7.32 18.11 37.26
C GLY A 77 -8.81 17.93 37.05
N GLY A 78 -9.21 17.70 35.80
CA GLY A 78 -10.63 17.60 35.47
C GLY A 78 -10.95 17.76 33.99
N LEU A 79 -12.26 17.83 33.72
CA LEU A 79 -12.86 18.04 32.42
C LEU A 79 -13.46 19.45 32.34
N TYR A 80 -13.05 20.21 31.34
CA TYR A 80 -13.42 21.61 31.18
C TYR A 80 -13.94 21.87 29.78
N VAL A 81 -14.73 22.92 29.61
CA VAL A 81 -15.16 23.42 28.30
C VAL A 81 -14.81 24.89 28.17
N GLY A 82 -14.40 25.34 26.99
CA GLY A 82 -14.12 26.75 26.74
C GLY A 82 -14.50 27.16 25.33
N ALA A 83 -14.75 28.45 25.15
CA ALA A 83 -15.03 29.02 23.85
C ALA A 83 -13.78 29.09 22.98
N GLY A 84 -13.94 29.16 21.65
CA GLY A 84 -12.81 29.36 20.74
C GLY A 84 -12.04 30.66 20.99
N THR A 85 -12.69 31.65 21.59
CA THR A 85 -12.11 32.94 21.99
C THR A 85 -11.43 32.92 23.37
N ALA A 86 -11.52 31.81 24.11
CA ALA A 86 -10.85 31.67 25.40
C ALA A 86 -9.33 31.69 25.23
N ALA A 87 -8.62 32.26 26.21
CA ALA A 87 -7.16 32.30 26.17
C ALA A 87 -6.58 30.87 26.15
N GLY A 88 -5.60 30.64 25.27
CA GLY A 88 -5.02 29.32 25.07
C GLY A 88 -5.95 28.30 24.41
N SER A 89 -7.01 28.73 23.70
CA SER A 89 -7.86 27.82 22.92
C SER A 89 -7.07 27.11 21.80
N PRO A 90 -7.30 25.80 21.56
CA PRO A 90 -6.70 25.07 20.45
C PRO A 90 -7.28 25.44 19.07
N ASP A 91 -8.51 25.95 19.04
CA ASP A 91 -9.23 26.30 17.82
C ASP A 91 -10.01 27.59 18.05
N SER A 92 -9.72 28.63 17.27
CA SER A 92 -10.43 29.90 17.36
C SER A 92 -11.82 29.87 16.73
N ALA A 93 -12.14 28.83 15.95
CA ALA A 93 -13.38 28.73 15.18
C ALA A 93 -14.48 27.93 15.88
N ALA A 94 -14.22 27.35 17.05
CA ALA A 94 -15.20 26.53 17.77
C ALA A 94 -14.86 26.39 19.25
N ASN A 95 -15.85 25.98 20.05
CA ASN A 95 -15.63 25.60 21.44
C ASN A 95 -14.83 24.30 21.51
N ALA A 96 -14.13 24.08 22.62
CA ALA A 96 -13.36 22.87 22.86
C ALA A 96 -13.64 22.31 24.25
N VAL A 97 -13.69 20.97 24.35
CA VAL A 97 -13.58 20.26 25.63
C VAL A 97 -12.12 19.91 25.89
N VAL A 98 -11.68 20.00 27.14
CA VAL A 98 -10.31 19.71 27.55
C VAL A 98 -10.30 18.78 28.76
N LEU A 99 -9.51 17.72 28.67
CA LEU A 99 -9.01 16.99 29.83
C LEU A 99 -7.70 17.66 30.28
N HIS A 100 -7.70 18.22 31.49
CA HIS A 100 -6.50 18.76 32.12
C HIS A 100 -5.92 17.76 33.12
N ILE A 101 -4.65 17.42 32.93
CA ILE A 101 -3.92 16.46 33.75
C ILE A 101 -2.77 17.23 34.41
N PRO A 102 -2.93 17.65 35.68
CA PRO A 102 -1.85 18.29 36.42
C PRO A 102 -0.77 17.25 36.73
N SER A 103 0.48 17.69 36.84
CA SER A 103 1.56 16.85 37.35
C SER A 103 1.72 17.02 38.86
N ASN A 104 2.71 16.34 39.45
CA ASN A 104 3.13 16.57 40.84
C ASN A 104 3.83 17.95 41.07
N ASN A 105 3.83 18.84 40.07
CA ASN A 105 4.39 20.17 40.11
C ASN A 105 3.47 21.16 39.39
N ALA A 106 3.15 22.30 40.02
CA ALA A 106 2.30 23.35 39.44
C ALA A 106 2.84 23.95 38.12
N ASN A 107 4.13 23.77 37.86
CA ASN A 107 4.82 24.23 36.64
C ASN A 107 4.78 23.22 35.48
N ALA A 108 4.14 22.06 35.66
CA ALA A 108 3.98 21.06 34.61
C ALA A 108 2.59 20.44 34.59
N ALA A 109 2.06 20.24 33.39
CA ALA A 109 0.74 19.68 33.14
C ALA A 109 0.65 19.17 31.69
N PHE A 110 -0.36 18.37 31.41
CA PHE A 110 -0.69 17.92 30.07
C PHE A 110 -2.18 18.19 29.79
N GLN A 111 -2.48 18.55 28.55
CA GLN A 111 -3.86 18.76 28.11
C GLN A 111 -4.12 18.02 26.80
N ILE A 112 -5.32 17.44 26.73
CA ILE A 112 -5.90 16.87 25.52
C ILE A 112 -7.20 17.64 25.26
N ALA A 113 -7.39 18.14 24.05
CA ALA A 113 -8.55 18.93 23.67
C ALA A 113 -9.29 18.32 22.48
N GLY A 114 -10.62 18.27 22.54
CA GLY A 114 -11.48 17.88 21.43
C GLY A 114 -12.36 19.06 20.96
N ARG A 115 -12.53 19.20 19.65
CA ARG A 115 -13.41 20.23 19.08
C ARG A 115 -14.88 19.90 19.35
N ILE A 116 -15.66 20.91 19.72
CA ILE A 116 -17.12 20.86 19.69
C ILE A 116 -17.58 21.60 18.43
N GLY A 117 -17.88 20.85 17.37
CA GLY A 117 -18.27 21.40 16.08
C GLY A 117 -18.61 20.33 15.06
N THR A 118 -18.65 20.70 13.78
CA THR A 118 -19.01 19.78 12.68
C THR A 118 -17.86 18.92 12.16
N ILE A 119 -16.62 19.21 12.57
CA ILE A 119 -15.41 18.48 12.16
C ILE A 119 -14.73 17.94 13.40
N ASN A 120 -14.44 16.64 13.40
CA ASN A 120 -13.71 15.99 14.49
C ASN A 120 -12.23 16.41 14.44
N ARG A 121 -11.75 17.01 15.53
CA ARG A 121 -10.35 17.37 15.71
C ARG A 121 -9.94 17.13 17.16
N LEU A 122 -8.69 16.70 17.33
CA LEU A 122 -8.08 16.41 18.62
C LEU A 122 -6.74 17.13 18.68
N TRP A 123 -6.44 17.79 19.79
CA TRP A 123 -5.15 18.42 20.03
C TRP A 123 -4.56 17.92 21.33
N MET A 124 -3.24 18.02 21.44
CA MET A 124 -2.52 17.85 22.68
C MET A 124 -1.50 18.96 22.89
N ARG A 125 -1.21 19.28 24.15
CA ARG A 125 -0.09 20.15 24.51
C ARG A 125 0.41 19.85 25.91
N ARG A 126 1.56 20.41 26.24
CA ARG A 126 2.21 20.29 27.55
C ARG A 126 2.54 21.64 28.14
N LYS A 127 2.58 21.72 29.46
CA LYS A 127 3.21 22.78 30.24
C LYS A 127 4.52 22.27 30.82
N GLN A 128 5.60 23.04 30.70
CA GLN A 128 6.88 22.75 31.36
C GLN A 128 7.51 24.05 31.84
N ALA A 129 8.09 24.03 33.05
CA ALA A 129 8.73 25.20 33.67
C ALA A 129 7.82 26.44 33.68
N GLY A 130 6.50 26.24 33.86
CA GLY A 130 5.52 27.31 33.93
C GLY A 130 4.95 27.75 32.56
N ALA A 131 5.56 27.33 31.44
CA ALA A 131 5.17 27.75 30.11
C ALA A 131 4.40 26.66 29.33
N TRP A 132 3.33 27.06 28.64
CA TRP A 132 2.59 26.18 27.74
C TRP A 132 3.27 26.11 26.37
N ALA A 133 3.42 24.90 25.85
CA ALA A 133 3.72 24.69 24.44
C ALA A 133 2.49 25.03 23.57
N ALA A 134 2.72 25.31 22.30
CA ALA A 134 1.65 25.42 21.32
C ALA A 134 0.85 24.10 21.24
N TRP A 135 -0.44 24.20 20.89
CA TRP A 135 -1.27 23.05 20.59
C TRP A 135 -0.76 22.33 19.35
N VAL A 136 -0.66 21.00 19.46
CA VAL A 136 -0.36 20.12 18.33
C VAL A 136 -1.63 19.35 18.01
N GLU A 137 -2.16 19.57 16.81
CA GLU A 137 -3.30 18.80 16.30
C GLU A 137 -2.84 17.37 15.97
N VAL A 138 -3.61 16.39 16.43
CA VAL A 138 -3.35 14.97 16.31
C VAL A 138 -4.08 14.44 15.08
N MET A 139 -3.38 13.67 14.23
CA MET A 139 -3.94 13.08 13.01
C MET A 139 -4.55 14.14 12.07
N THR A 140 -3.74 15.12 11.70
CA THR A 140 -4.11 16.14 10.71
C THR A 140 -4.08 15.57 9.29
N GLY A 141 -4.73 16.28 8.36
CA GLY A 141 -4.53 16.03 6.92
C GLY A 141 -3.07 16.19 6.45
N SER A 142 -2.18 16.79 7.26
CA SER A 142 -0.75 16.83 6.97
C SER A 142 0.00 15.54 7.36
N ASN A 143 -0.60 14.72 8.23
CA ASN A 143 -0.07 13.41 8.64
C ASN A 143 -0.52 12.28 7.72
N VAL A 144 -1.47 12.51 6.82
CA VAL A 144 -1.98 11.52 5.86
C VAL A 144 -1.66 12.00 4.46
N GLN A 145 -1.38 11.07 3.54
CA GLN A 145 -1.16 11.40 2.15
C GLN A 145 -2.33 12.22 1.55
N THR A 146 -2.00 13.21 0.73
CA THR A 146 -3.00 14.08 0.08
C THR A 146 -3.40 13.62 -1.31
N SER A 147 -2.69 12.63 -1.87
CA SER A 147 -3.02 12.01 -3.16
C SER A 147 -2.46 10.58 -3.22
N ALA A 148 -2.93 9.78 -4.19
CA ALA A 148 -2.47 8.40 -4.36
C ALA A 148 -0.99 8.27 -4.79
N THR A 149 -0.32 9.37 -5.11
CA THR A 149 1.10 9.40 -5.50
C THR A 149 1.94 10.33 -4.62
N ASP A 150 1.42 10.75 -3.47
CA ASP A 150 2.09 11.66 -2.54
C ASP A 150 3.27 10.98 -1.82
N ALA A 151 4.49 11.34 -2.20
CA ALA A 151 5.74 10.79 -1.65
C ALA A 151 6.31 11.59 -0.45
N THR A 152 5.52 12.48 0.17
CA THR A 152 6.02 13.31 1.29
C THR A 152 6.42 12.45 2.49
N ALA A 153 7.68 12.55 2.91
CA ALA A 153 8.21 11.78 4.05
C ALA A 153 7.48 12.11 5.37
N GLY A 154 7.27 11.10 6.20
CA GLY A 154 6.62 11.23 7.51
C GLY A 154 5.09 11.21 7.48
N ARG A 155 4.46 11.05 6.30
CA ARG A 155 3.01 10.84 6.17
C ARG A 155 2.64 9.36 6.28
N LEU A 156 1.43 9.12 6.77
CA LEU A 156 0.78 7.82 6.78
C LEU A 156 0.27 7.47 5.37
N LEU A 157 0.48 6.22 4.98
CA LEU A 157 0.01 5.70 3.71
C LEU A 157 -1.51 5.55 3.71
N SER A 158 -2.19 6.15 2.74
CA SER A 158 -3.62 5.88 2.50
C SER A 158 -3.81 4.59 1.71
N VAL A 159 -4.91 3.86 1.95
CA VAL A 159 -5.27 2.69 1.13
C VAL A 159 -5.37 3.10 -0.33
N GLY A 160 -4.72 2.35 -1.22
CA GLY A 160 -4.66 2.62 -2.65
C GLY A 160 -3.49 3.50 -3.09
N ALA A 161 -2.74 4.09 -2.15
CA ALA A 161 -1.54 4.85 -2.51
C ALA A 161 -0.48 3.96 -3.16
N PHE A 162 0.14 4.49 -4.21
CA PHE A 162 1.11 3.79 -5.06
C PHE A 162 0.59 2.42 -5.56
N GLY A 163 -0.73 2.27 -5.68
CA GLY A 163 -1.40 1.05 -6.14
C GLY A 163 -1.50 -0.06 -5.10
N VAL A 164 -1.06 0.16 -3.86
CA VAL A 164 -1.12 -0.87 -2.80
C VAL A 164 -2.52 -0.90 -2.19
N GLY A 165 -3.22 -2.03 -2.37
CA GLY A 165 -4.61 -2.18 -1.91
C GLY A 165 -5.62 -1.35 -2.71
N ALA A 166 -5.23 -0.85 -3.89
CA ALA A 166 -6.12 -0.10 -4.76
C ALA A 166 -7.08 -1.04 -5.52
N THR A 167 -8.37 -0.70 -5.59
CA THR A 167 -9.28 -1.29 -6.59
C THR A 167 -8.84 -0.94 -8.01
N VAL A 168 -8.23 0.24 -8.16
CA VAL A 168 -7.73 0.77 -9.42
C VAL A 168 -6.38 1.46 -9.17
N SER A 169 -5.29 0.92 -9.72
CA SER A 169 -3.96 1.52 -9.56
C SER A 169 -3.91 2.97 -10.08
N PRO A 170 -3.12 3.87 -9.48
CA PRO A 170 -2.99 5.25 -9.93
C PRO A 170 -2.54 5.33 -11.39
N VAL A 171 -3.18 6.20 -12.17
CA VAL A 171 -2.75 6.50 -13.54
C VAL A 171 -1.58 7.47 -13.52
N ILE A 172 -0.56 7.19 -14.32
CA ILE A 172 0.57 8.12 -14.54
C ILE A 172 0.29 9.01 -15.76
N SER A 173 0.86 10.20 -15.79
CA SER A 173 0.73 11.15 -16.91
C SER A 173 1.77 10.92 -18.02
N ASN A 174 2.94 10.39 -17.67
CA ASN A 174 4.04 10.16 -18.59
C ASN A 174 4.78 8.87 -18.22
N ILE A 175 4.90 7.94 -19.15
CA ILE A 175 5.59 6.67 -18.91
C ILE A 175 7.09 6.88 -18.68
N ASN A 176 7.68 7.96 -19.22
CA ASN A 176 9.07 8.39 -19.04
C ASN A 176 9.30 9.26 -17.81
N ASP A 177 8.32 9.40 -16.91
CA ASP A 177 8.51 10.14 -15.66
C ASP A 177 9.53 9.43 -14.76
N SER A 178 10.75 9.99 -14.71
CA SER A 178 11.84 9.48 -13.89
C SER A 178 11.73 9.87 -12.41
N SER A 179 10.71 10.64 -12.02
CA SER A 179 10.42 11.01 -10.64
C SER A 179 9.45 10.05 -9.93
N LEU A 180 8.81 9.14 -10.68
CA LEU A 180 7.90 8.13 -10.13
C LEU A 180 8.58 7.34 -9.00
N VAL A 181 7.93 7.31 -7.84
CA VAL A 181 8.37 6.49 -6.71
C VAL A 181 8.03 5.02 -6.93
N SER A 182 8.65 4.14 -6.14
CA SER A 182 8.36 2.70 -6.19
C SER A 182 6.87 2.45 -5.95
N GLY A 183 6.26 1.61 -6.77
CA GLY A 183 4.82 1.39 -6.71
C GLY A 183 4.25 0.64 -7.91
N MET A 184 2.94 0.44 -7.86
CA MET A 184 2.12 -0.14 -8.91
C MET A 184 1.20 0.94 -9.50
N TYR A 185 1.29 1.12 -10.80
CA TYR A 185 0.61 2.17 -11.55
C TYR A 185 -0.08 1.56 -12.76
N ARG A 186 -0.83 2.38 -13.49
CA ARG A 186 -1.42 2.00 -14.78
C ARG A 186 -1.20 3.04 -15.86
N THR A 187 -1.26 2.58 -17.09
CA THR A 187 -1.39 3.40 -18.30
C THR A 187 -2.74 3.12 -18.95
N THR A 188 -3.40 4.15 -19.46
CA THR A 188 -4.72 4.04 -20.11
C THR A 188 -4.75 4.95 -21.34
N LEU A 189 -5.65 4.69 -22.30
CA LEU A 189 -5.91 5.64 -23.39
C LEU A 189 -6.70 6.86 -22.97
N ALA A 190 -7.64 6.70 -22.05
CA ALA A 190 -8.53 7.78 -21.64
C ALA A 190 -7.75 8.98 -21.09
N ASP A 191 -6.56 8.74 -20.55
CA ASP A 191 -5.78 9.73 -19.81
C ASP A 191 -4.54 10.25 -20.56
N THR A 192 -4.38 9.96 -21.85
CA THR A 192 -3.30 10.54 -22.69
C THR A 192 -1.89 10.34 -22.11
N VAL A 193 -1.59 9.14 -21.62
CA VAL A 193 -0.25 8.86 -21.08
C VAL A 193 0.80 9.10 -22.16
N SER A 194 1.66 10.07 -21.91
CA SER A 194 2.70 10.53 -22.83
C SER A 194 4.00 9.74 -22.66
N GLY A 195 4.97 9.98 -23.54
CA GLY A 195 6.30 9.35 -23.50
C GLY A 195 6.49 8.20 -24.49
N ALA A 196 7.68 7.63 -24.46
CA ALA A 196 8.10 6.55 -25.34
C ALA A 196 7.61 5.21 -24.80
N PHE A 197 6.52 4.70 -25.38
CA PHE A 197 6.06 3.32 -25.20
C PHE A 197 6.93 2.33 -26.00
N PRO A 198 6.83 1.01 -25.75
CA PRO A 198 7.53 0.03 -26.57
C PRO A 198 7.18 0.14 -28.06
N SER A 199 8.11 -0.26 -28.92
CA SER A 199 7.92 -0.19 -30.38
C SER A 199 6.71 -1.02 -30.82
N GLY A 200 5.93 -0.49 -31.76
CA GLY A 200 4.70 -1.11 -32.27
C GLY A 200 3.46 -0.91 -31.37
N VAL A 201 3.62 -0.35 -30.17
CA VAL A 201 2.51 -0.08 -29.26
C VAL A 201 1.84 1.25 -29.63
N THR A 202 0.64 1.15 -30.20
CA THR A 202 -0.19 2.29 -30.57
C THR A 202 -1.63 2.06 -30.13
N GLY A 203 -2.42 3.15 -30.04
CA GLY A 203 -3.84 3.07 -29.66
C GLY A 203 -4.09 2.24 -28.40
N ASP A 204 -5.04 1.29 -28.49
CA ASP A 204 -5.51 0.37 -27.43
C ASP A 204 -4.39 -0.44 -26.78
N GLY A 205 -3.29 -0.65 -27.50
CA GLY A 205 -2.10 -1.30 -26.96
C GLY A 205 -1.42 -0.55 -25.81
N ARG A 206 -1.69 0.74 -25.58
CA ARG A 206 -1.09 1.52 -24.47
C ARG A 206 -1.71 1.26 -23.10
N THR A 207 -2.78 0.48 -23.03
CA THR A 207 -3.44 0.16 -21.76
C THR A 207 -2.72 -0.99 -21.06
N GLY A 208 -2.24 -0.75 -19.84
CA GLY A 208 -1.39 -1.70 -19.12
C GLY A 208 -1.17 -1.35 -17.66
N VAL A 209 -0.51 -2.27 -16.94
CA VAL A 209 -0.02 -2.06 -15.57
C VAL A 209 1.48 -1.81 -15.60
N LEU A 210 1.94 -0.84 -14.82
CA LEU A 210 3.35 -0.47 -14.69
C LEU A 210 3.80 -0.72 -13.25
N GLN A 211 4.87 -1.49 -13.08
CA GLN A 211 5.56 -1.61 -11.82
C GLN A 211 6.86 -0.81 -11.87
N VAL A 212 7.07 0.06 -10.88
CA VAL A 212 8.26 0.88 -10.73
C VAL A 212 9.02 0.44 -9.49
N HIS A 213 10.32 0.22 -9.63
CA HIS A 213 11.23 -0.03 -8.53
C HIS A 213 12.38 0.96 -8.57
N ARG A 214 12.46 1.87 -7.60
CA ARG A 214 13.61 2.75 -7.46
C ARG A 214 14.71 2.06 -6.68
N LEU A 215 15.92 2.13 -7.23
CA LEU A 215 17.14 1.79 -6.50
C LEU A 215 17.60 2.98 -5.66
N ASP A 216 17.55 4.17 -6.25
CA ASP A 216 18.00 5.44 -5.65
C ASP A 216 17.29 6.65 -6.31
N GLY A 217 17.79 7.87 -6.03
CA GLY A 217 17.26 9.11 -6.59
C GLY A 217 17.45 9.27 -8.11
N GLY A 218 18.45 8.60 -8.71
CA GLY A 218 18.81 8.69 -10.13
C GLY A 218 18.57 7.41 -10.94
N SER A 219 18.13 6.33 -10.29
CA SER A 219 18.03 5.01 -10.92
C SER A 219 16.72 4.30 -10.57
N LEU A 220 16.04 3.79 -11.60
CA LEU A 220 14.82 2.99 -11.42
C LEU A 220 14.65 1.96 -12.54
N LEU A 221 13.88 0.92 -12.23
CA LEU A 221 13.42 -0.11 -13.14
C LEU A 221 11.93 0.07 -13.42
N GLN A 222 11.53 -0.14 -14.67
CA GLN A 222 10.13 -0.23 -15.09
C GLN A 222 9.86 -1.60 -15.69
N SER A 223 8.81 -2.26 -15.21
CA SER A 223 8.21 -3.45 -15.84
C SER A 223 6.78 -3.11 -16.20
N TRP A 224 6.44 -3.22 -17.48
CA TRP A 224 5.13 -2.86 -18.02
C TRP A 224 4.48 -4.06 -18.69
N ARG A 225 3.23 -4.34 -18.32
CA ARG A 225 2.43 -5.43 -18.89
C ARG A 225 1.20 -4.87 -19.54
N GLN A 226 0.98 -5.24 -20.80
CA GLN A 226 -0.24 -4.89 -21.51
C GLN A 226 -1.43 -5.66 -20.95
N ILE A 227 -2.64 -5.09 -21.04
CA ILE A 227 -3.88 -5.79 -20.68
C ILE A 227 -4.42 -6.62 -21.85
N PHE A 228 -4.24 -6.13 -23.09
CA PHE A 228 -4.78 -6.78 -24.29
C PHE A 228 -3.76 -7.68 -25.01
N SER A 229 -2.59 -7.88 -24.41
CA SER A 229 -1.62 -8.89 -24.82
C SER A 229 -0.86 -9.39 -23.60
N ASP A 230 -0.30 -10.59 -23.67
CA ASP A 230 0.58 -11.10 -22.62
C ASP A 230 1.97 -10.46 -22.64
N ALA A 231 2.18 -9.39 -23.43
CA ALA A 231 3.50 -8.80 -23.59
C ALA A 231 3.98 -8.10 -22.31
N VAL A 232 5.15 -8.53 -21.85
CA VAL A 232 5.87 -7.90 -20.74
C VAL A 232 7.09 -7.20 -21.32
N TRP A 233 7.26 -5.94 -20.93
CA TRP A 233 8.33 -5.08 -21.37
C TRP A 233 9.08 -4.53 -20.18
N GLU A 234 10.40 -4.45 -20.30
CA GLU A 234 11.25 -3.90 -19.27
C GLU A 234 12.17 -2.82 -19.83
N ARG A 235 12.43 -1.82 -18.99
CA ARG A 235 13.49 -0.84 -19.22
C ARG A 235 14.02 -0.31 -17.90
N ARG A 236 15.12 0.40 -17.97
CA ARG A 236 15.69 1.12 -16.82
C ARG A 236 15.97 2.57 -17.17
N PHE A 237 16.02 3.38 -16.13
CA PHE A 237 16.58 4.73 -16.18
C PHE A 237 17.81 4.76 -15.28
N THR A 238 18.92 5.28 -15.80
CA THR A 238 20.18 5.45 -15.08
C THR A 238 20.79 6.79 -15.45
N THR A 239 21.22 7.58 -14.46
CA THR A 239 22.04 8.80 -14.67
C THR A 239 21.56 9.66 -15.84
N ALA A 240 20.26 9.98 -15.85
CA ALA A 240 19.55 10.83 -16.82
C ALA A 240 19.08 10.22 -18.17
N ALA A 241 19.26 8.92 -18.41
CA ALA A 241 18.81 8.32 -19.68
C ALA A 241 17.96 7.06 -19.49
N TRP A 242 16.91 6.93 -20.31
CA TRP A 242 16.11 5.73 -20.44
C TRP A 242 16.76 4.76 -21.44
N THR A 243 16.85 3.49 -21.08
CA THR A 243 17.14 2.45 -22.08
C THR A 243 15.93 2.24 -22.98
N PRO A 244 16.12 1.72 -24.21
CA PRO A 244 15.01 1.21 -25.01
C PRO A 244 14.22 0.16 -24.23
N TRP A 245 12.92 0.05 -24.53
CA TRP A 245 12.11 -1.04 -24.04
C TRP A 245 12.58 -2.36 -24.64
N ARG A 246 12.80 -3.35 -23.76
CA ARG A 246 13.09 -4.73 -24.13
C ARG A 246 11.84 -5.56 -23.91
N ARG A 247 11.38 -6.27 -24.93
CA ARG A 247 10.33 -7.29 -24.77
C ARG A 247 10.94 -8.48 -24.04
N VAL A 248 10.39 -8.86 -22.90
CA VAL A 248 10.88 -10.01 -22.11
C VAL A 248 9.96 -11.21 -22.17
N TRP A 249 8.70 -10.99 -22.53
CA TRP A 249 7.70 -12.03 -22.75
C TRP A 249 6.63 -11.53 -23.72
N ASP A 250 6.06 -12.41 -24.54
CA ASP A 250 4.94 -12.11 -25.44
C ASP A 250 3.88 -13.22 -25.49
N GLY A 251 3.86 -14.12 -24.50
CA GLY A 251 2.96 -15.27 -24.45
C GLY A 251 3.38 -16.46 -25.33
N VAL A 252 4.30 -16.25 -26.29
CA VAL A 252 4.73 -17.27 -27.27
C VAL A 252 6.26 -17.44 -27.33
N SER A 253 7.02 -16.53 -26.70
CA SER A 253 8.49 -16.49 -26.65
C SER A 253 9.05 -17.53 -25.67
N ALA A 254 8.86 -18.81 -26.03
CA ALA A 254 9.40 -20.05 -25.48
C ALA A 254 8.50 -21.26 -25.83
N ASP A 255 7.46 -21.06 -26.65
CA ASP A 255 6.55 -22.12 -27.07
C ASP A 255 7.32 -23.25 -27.77
N TYR A 256 6.94 -24.49 -27.46
CA TYR A 256 7.65 -25.67 -27.93
C TYR A 256 6.71 -26.86 -28.10
N SER A 257 7.10 -27.77 -28.99
CA SER A 257 6.46 -29.06 -29.18
C SER A 257 7.53 -30.13 -29.21
N ALA A 258 7.53 -31.03 -28.22
CA ALA A 258 8.51 -32.11 -28.08
C ALA A 258 8.06 -33.43 -28.76
N THR A 259 7.23 -33.34 -29.80
CA THR A 259 6.84 -34.52 -30.59
C THR A 259 7.95 -34.95 -31.55
N THR A 260 7.75 -36.08 -32.25
CA THR A 260 8.67 -36.59 -33.27
C THR A 260 9.03 -35.55 -34.33
N ASN A 261 8.06 -34.72 -34.71
CA ASN A 261 8.24 -33.55 -35.58
C ASN A 261 7.92 -32.31 -34.74
N GLY A 262 8.95 -31.77 -34.10
CA GLY A 262 8.82 -30.78 -33.03
C GLY A 262 9.54 -29.47 -33.30
N TYR A 263 9.38 -28.53 -32.38
CA TYR A 263 10.02 -27.23 -32.45
C TYR A 263 10.26 -26.60 -31.08
N GLN A 264 11.16 -25.61 -31.03
CA GLN A 264 11.37 -24.70 -29.92
C GLN A 264 11.47 -23.27 -30.48
N ARG A 265 10.63 -22.36 -29.99
CA ARG A 265 10.82 -20.92 -30.20
C ARG A 265 11.73 -20.38 -29.11
N LEU A 266 12.71 -19.55 -29.48
CA LEU A 266 13.60 -18.89 -28.54
C LEU A 266 13.13 -17.45 -28.29
N PRO A 267 13.34 -16.88 -27.09
CA PRO A 267 12.99 -15.48 -26.81
C PRO A 267 13.67 -14.46 -27.75
N SER A 268 14.75 -14.85 -28.44
CA SER A 268 15.40 -14.04 -29.48
C SER A 268 14.58 -13.90 -30.77
N GLY A 269 13.51 -14.67 -30.95
CA GLY A 269 12.76 -14.80 -32.20
C GLY A 269 13.28 -15.90 -33.13
N LEU A 270 14.41 -16.54 -32.80
CA LEU A 270 14.90 -17.70 -33.53
C LEU A 270 14.02 -18.92 -33.23
N ILE A 271 13.76 -19.74 -34.24
CA ILE A 271 12.98 -20.97 -34.15
C ILE A 271 13.89 -22.13 -34.55
N LEU A 272 13.89 -23.19 -33.74
CA LEU A 272 14.53 -24.46 -34.03
C LEU A 272 13.44 -25.49 -34.31
N GLN A 273 13.51 -26.22 -35.42
CA GLN A 273 12.54 -27.27 -35.76
C GLN A 273 13.26 -28.56 -36.11
N TRP A 274 12.66 -29.70 -35.78
CA TRP A 274 13.21 -31.02 -36.10
C TRP A 274 12.11 -31.95 -36.58
N GLY A 275 12.52 -32.99 -37.30
CA GLY A 275 11.63 -34.05 -37.72
C GLY A 275 12.35 -35.10 -38.54
N GLY A 276 11.57 -35.88 -39.27
CA GLY A 276 12.10 -36.83 -40.23
C GLY A 276 11.04 -37.29 -41.22
N GLY A 277 11.49 -38.04 -42.22
CA GLY A 277 10.64 -38.56 -43.27
C GLY A 277 11.36 -39.64 -44.08
N ALA A 278 10.73 -40.04 -45.17
CA ALA A 278 11.34 -40.88 -46.19
C ALA A 278 11.06 -40.28 -47.57
N THR A 279 12.04 -40.29 -48.47
CA THR A 279 11.79 -39.96 -49.88
C THR A 279 10.83 -40.97 -50.51
N GLU A 280 10.14 -40.57 -51.57
CA GLU A 280 9.28 -41.48 -52.32
C GLU A 280 10.10 -42.32 -53.31
N SER A 281 9.45 -43.21 -54.07
CA SER A 281 10.11 -44.04 -55.10
C SER A 281 10.85 -43.22 -56.17
N GLY A 282 10.50 -41.94 -56.34
CA GLY A 282 11.20 -40.98 -57.21
C GLY A 282 12.40 -40.29 -56.57
N GLY A 283 12.82 -40.67 -55.35
CA GLY A 283 13.98 -40.09 -54.65
C GLY A 283 13.75 -38.67 -54.13
N SER A 284 12.49 -38.22 -54.05
CA SER A 284 12.12 -36.88 -53.63
C SER A 284 10.90 -36.92 -52.71
N THR A 285 10.83 -36.03 -51.72
CA THR A 285 9.62 -35.80 -50.92
C THR A 285 9.55 -34.36 -50.41
N ALA A 286 8.35 -33.80 -50.34
CA ALA A 286 8.11 -32.50 -49.72
C ALA A 286 7.92 -32.65 -48.21
N VAL A 287 8.68 -31.90 -47.43
CA VAL A 287 8.63 -31.90 -45.97
C VAL A 287 8.00 -30.60 -45.49
N VAL A 288 6.95 -30.72 -44.67
CA VAL A 288 6.31 -29.58 -44.01
C VAL A 288 6.89 -29.43 -42.61
N PHE A 289 7.29 -28.21 -42.25
CA PHE A 289 7.74 -27.90 -40.90
C PHE A 289 6.56 -27.94 -39.91
N PRO A 290 6.79 -28.33 -38.63
CA PRO A 290 5.77 -28.29 -37.58
C PRO A 290 5.03 -26.95 -37.48
N ILE A 291 5.76 -25.84 -37.65
CA ILE A 291 5.21 -24.50 -37.77
C ILE A 291 5.91 -23.73 -38.90
N ALA A 292 5.26 -22.70 -39.44
CA ALA A 292 5.90 -21.82 -40.41
C ALA A 292 6.94 -20.90 -39.72
N PHE A 293 8.10 -20.72 -40.34
CA PHE A 293 9.01 -19.63 -39.97
C PHE A 293 8.38 -18.29 -40.38
N PRO A 294 8.25 -17.31 -39.47
CA PRO A 294 7.58 -16.04 -39.77
C PRO A 294 8.17 -15.30 -40.98
N THR A 295 9.51 -15.30 -41.09
CA THR A 295 10.26 -14.47 -42.03
C THR A 295 11.02 -15.30 -43.06
N ALA A 296 11.92 -16.19 -42.61
CA ALA A 296 12.79 -16.99 -43.47
C ALA A 296 13.35 -18.23 -42.74
N VAL A 297 13.70 -19.24 -43.54
CA VAL A 297 14.56 -20.36 -43.13
C VAL A 297 16.01 -19.91 -43.33
N HIS A 298 16.87 -20.11 -42.32
CA HIS A 298 18.29 -19.80 -42.41
C HIS A 298 19.11 -21.02 -42.83
N THR A 299 18.75 -22.21 -42.35
CA THR A 299 19.41 -23.46 -42.74
C THR A 299 18.51 -24.66 -42.48
N VAL A 300 18.67 -25.71 -43.28
CA VAL A 300 18.15 -27.06 -43.03
C VAL A 300 19.32 -28.02 -43.13
N VAL A 301 19.50 -28.85 -42.10
CA VAL A 301 20.48 -29.93 -42.09
C VAL A 301 19.72 -31.23 -42.09
N VAL A 302 20.04 -32.11 -43.03
CA VAL A 302 19.47 -33.45 -43.15
C VAL A 302 20.53 -34.50 -42.83
N SER A 303 20.10 -35.60 -42.22
CA SER A 303 20.96 -36.73 -41.91
C SER A 303 20.29 -38.04 -42.30
N ASP A 304 21.08 -38.95 -42.88
CA ASP A 304 20.65 -40.31 -43.19
C ASP A 304 20.35 -41.11 -41.90
N VAL A 305 19.46 -42.10 -42.03
CA VAL A 305 19.06 -43.02 -40.95
C VAL A 305 19.39 -44.48 -41.33
N ALA A 306 20.19 -44.72 -42.38
CA ALA A 306 20.59 -46.05 -42.80
C ALA A 306 21.26 -46.87 -41.68
N VAL A 307 20.89 -48.17 -41.62
CA VAL A 307 21.24 -49.08 -40.51
C VAL A 307 22.51 -49.92 -40.80
N ALA A 308 23.05 -49.88 -42.03
CA ALA A 308 24.28 -50.61 -42.42
C ALA A 308 25.00 -49.97 -43.62
N LEU A 309 26.35 -49.94 -43.59
CA LEU A 309 27.20 -49.41 -44.67
C LEU A 309 27.39 -50.42 -45.81
N THR A 310 26.44 -50.48 -46.73
CA THR A 310 26.57 -51.18 -48.02
C THR A 310 26.24 -50.24 -49.18
N ALA A 311 26.73 -50.51 -50.39
CA ALA A 311 26.58 -49.61 -51.55
C ALA A 311 25.12 -49.26 -51.89
N GLY A 312 24.18 -50.17 -51.60
CA GLY A 312 22.74 -49.95 -51.74
C GLY A 312 22.02 -49.39 -50.51
N ASN A 313 22.75 -49.07 -49.42
CA ASN A 313 22.18 -48.57 -48.16
C ASN A 313 22.76 -47.23 -47.70
N ALA A 314 23.96 -46.84 -48.13
CA ALA A 314 24.50 -45.52 -47.82
C ALA A 314 23.82 -44.47 -48.73
N HIS A 315 23.14 -43.47 -48.17
CA HIS A 315 22.42 -42.49 -48.96
C HIS A 315 23.11 -41.12 -48.98
N ILE A 316 23.08 -40.49 -50.16
CA ILE A 316 23.34 -39.06 -50.32
C ILE A 316 22.00 -38.35 -50.18
N ILE A 317 21.88 -37.48 -49.18
CA ILE A 317 20.65 -36.74 -48.91
C ILE A 317 20.95 -35.26 -48.96
N SER A 318 20.10 -34.51 -49.64
CA SER A 318 20.19 -33.06 -49.78
C SER A 318 18.83 -32.40 -49.64
N THR A 319 18.85 -31.08 -49.43
CA THR A 319 17.64 -30.26 -49.42
C THR A 319 17.63 -29.32 -50.63
N HIS A 320 16.43 -28.98 -51.06
CA HIS A 320 16.20 -27.95 -52.08
C HIS A 320 14.85 -27.27 -51.83
N GLY A 321 14.68 -26.06 -52.37
CA GLY A 321 13.38 -25.38 -52.38
C GLY A 321 12.86 -24.99 -51.00
N GLU A 322 13.75 -24.54 -50.11
CA GLU A 322 13.38 -24.09 -48.76
C GLU A 322 12.43 -22.89 -48.82
N THR A 323 11.31 -23.02 -48.12
CA THR A 323 10.30 -21.99 -47.94
C THR A 323 9.99 -21.85 -46.45
N ARG A 324 9.25 -20.81 -46.08
CA ARG A 324 8.81 -20.60 -44.70
C ARG A 324 8.07 -21.80 -44.09
N THR A 325 7.44 -22.63 -44.91
CA THR A 325 6.57 -23.74 -44.48
C THR A 325 7.19 -25.12 -44.65
N GLY A 326 8.33 -25.25 -45.32
CA GLY A 326 8.91 -26.55 -45.62
C GLY A 326 10.08 -26.52 -46.57
N PHE A 327 10.55 -27.69 -46.97
CA PHE A 327 11.61 -27.90 -47.96
C PHE A 327 11.38 -29.20 -48.73
N THR A 328 12.12 -29.44 -49.79
CA THR A 328 12.14 -30.72 -50.50
C THR A 328 13.40 -31.51 -50.12
N ALA A 329 13.23 -32.74 -49.66
CA ALA A 329 14.32 -33.68 -49.42
C ALA A 329 14.55 -34.53 -50.68
N LEU A 330 15.81 -34.64 -51.09
CA LEU A 330 16.25 -35.47 -52.21
C LEU A 330 17.19 -36.55 -51.68
N GLY A 331 17.02 -37.79 -52.15
CA GLY A 331 17.78 -38.95 -51.69
C GLY A 331 18.11 -39.89 -52.83
N THR A 332 19.36 -40.34 -52.88
CA THR A 332 19.84 -41.42 -53.76
C THR A 332 20.83 -42.28 -52.98
N THR A 333 20.90 -43.57 -53.29
CA THR A 333 21.96 -44.42 -52.75
C THR A 333 23.31 -44.03 -53.36
N PHE A 334 24.40 -44.40 -52.70
CA PHE A 334 25.75 -44.11 -53.17
C PHE A 334 26.05 -44.69 -54.56
N ASP A 335 25.39 -45.80 -54.93
CA ASP A 335 25.48 -46.40 -56.27
C ASP A 335 24.59 -45.73 -57.34
N GLY A 336 23.88 -44.66 -56.98
CA GLY A 336 23.03 -43.88 -57.89
C GLY A 336 21.62 -44.44 -58.08
N SER A 337 21.24 -45.48 -57.34
CA SER A 337 19.86 -45.98 -57.35
C SER A 337 18.90 -44.97 -56.71
N ILE A 338 17.68 -44.94 -57.23
CA ILE A 338 16.60 -44.05 -56.75
C ILE A 338 15.58 -44.91 -56.01
N GLY A 339 15.27 -44.55 -54.78
CA GLY A 339 14.31 -45.24 -53.95
C GLY A 339 14.05 -44.54 -52.61
N PRO A 340 13.18 -45.10 -51.76
CA PRO A 340 12.87 -44.53 -50.46
C PRO A 340 14.08 -44.51 -49.51
N THR A 341 14.47 -43.31 -49.10
CA THR A 341 15.58 -43.03 -48.19
C THR A 341 15.04 -42.37 -46.93
N GLN A 342 15.29 -42.97 -45.76
CA GLN A 342 14.89 -42.39 -44.48
C GLN A 342 15.87 -41.31 -44.03
N PHE A 343 15.33 -40.20 -43.51
CA PHE A 343 16.14 -39.09 -43.02
C PHE A 343 15.56 -38.46 -41.75
N LYS A 344 16.44 -37.78 -41.00
CA LYS A 344 16.07 -36.77 -40.01
C LYS A 344 16.49 -35.40 -40.52
N TYR A 345 15.87 -34.35 -39.97
CA TYR A 345 16.27 -32.99 -40.25
C TYR A 345 16.27 -32.12 -38.99
N PHE A 346 17.09 -31.08 -39.04
CA PHE A 346 17.10 -29.96 -38.11
C PHE A 346 17.12 -28.65 -38.91
N ALA A 347 16.17 -27.77 -38.65
CA ALA A 347 16.00 -26.50 -39.34
C ALA A 347 16.06 -25.33 -38.37
N VAL A 348 16.65 -24.24 -38.81
CA VAL A 348 16.79 -22.99 -38.05
C VAL A 348 16.28 -21.83 -38.89
N GLY A 349 15.49 -20.94 -38.29
CA GLY A 349 14.86 -19.82 -38.99
C GLY A 349 14.28 -18.78 -38.03
N SER A 350 13.65 -17.74 -38.56
CA SER A 350 12.97 -16.67 -37.81
C SER A 350 11.85 -16.05 -38.64
#